data_AF-A0AB73KTS6-F1
#
_entry.id   AF-A0AB73KTS6-F1
#
_cell.length_a   1.000
_cell.length_b   1.000
_cell.length_c   1.000
_cell.angle_alpha   90.00
_cell.angle_beta   90.00
_cell.angle_gamma   90.00
#
_symmetry.space_group_name_H-M   'P 1'
#
loop_
_entity.id
_entity.type
_entity.pdbx_description
1 polymer ?
#
loop_
_entity_poly.entity_id
_entity_poly.type
_entity_poly.pdbx_seq_one_letter_code
_entity_poly.pdbx_strand_id
1 'polypeptide(L)'
;MADLKVSYDRLEESTKSLQTIQRELEDTGGHQKEIKEFLGSGDIAHAMHDFASNWDYHRHKLLDKVKAMGEMAEKTMEAFKDVDKKLEDGLDGAGKKK
;
A
#
# COMPACT_ATOMS: atom_id res chain seq x y z
N MET A 1 18.49 -17.11 22.20
CA MET A 1 17.94 -17.58 20.91
C MET A 1 16.78 -16.66 20.55
N ALA A 2 16.95 -15.87 19.49
CA ALA A 2 15.87 -15.20 18.78
C ALA A 2 16.43 -14.92 17.37
N ASP A 3 16.40 -15.94 16.50
CA ASP A 3 16.93 -15.87 15.13
C ASP A 3 15.88 -15.35 14.14
N LEU A 4 14.95 -14.54 14.64
CA LEU A 4 13.89 -13.88 13.90
C LEU A 4 13.96 -12.40 14.24
N LYS A 5 15.01 -11.72 13.78
CA LYS A 5 15.13 -10.27 13.92
C LYS A 5 14.32 -9.62 12.80
N VAL A 6 13.00 -9.68 12.89
CA VAL A 6 12.14 -8.88 12.01
C VAL A 6 12.44 -7.43 12.34
N SER A 7 12.96 -6.71 11.35
CA SER A 7 13.07 -5.26 11.47
C SER A 7 11.67 -4.70 11.31
N TYR A 8 10.94 -4.64 12.43
CA TYR A 8 9.63 -3.98 12.52
C TYR A 8 9.70 -2.58 11.92
N ASP A 9 10.81 -1.88 12.12
CA ASP A 9 11.09 -0.58 11.51
C ASP A 9 11.00 -0.60 9.98
N ARG A 10 11.61 -1.58 9.30
CA ARG A 10 11.56 -1.70 7.83
C ARG A 10 10.18 -2.08 7.32
N LEU A 11 9.45 -2.89 8.08
CA LEU A 11 8.08 -3.28 7.73
C LEU A 11 7.12 -2.11 7.90
N GLU A 12 7.30 -1.31 8.95
CA GLU A 12 6.56 -0.08 9.20
C GLU A 12 6.87 0.98 8.13
N GLU A 13 8.16 1.17 7.80
CA GLU A 13 8.58 2.06 6.71
C GLU A 13 7.96 1.65 5.37
N SER A 14 8.03 0.36 5.03
CA SER A 14 7.43 -0.17 3.80
C SER A 14 5.91 0.07 3.76
N THR A 15 5.23 -0.13 4.89
CA THR A 15 3.78 0.12 5.00
C THR A 15 3.46 1.60 4.79
N LYS A 16 4.22 2.51 5.42
CA LYS A 16 4.07 3.96 5.24
C LYS A 16 4.31 4.38 3.80
N SER A 17 5.36 3.88 3.15
CA SER A 17 5.64 4.16 1.74
C SER A 17 4.50 3.71 0.84
N LEU A 18 3.91 2.53 1.10
CA LEU A 18 2.77 2.05 0.33
C LEU A 18 1.52 2.89 0.50
N GLN A 19 1.24 3.33 1.72
CA GLN A 19 0.14 4.26 1.99
C GLN A 19 0.34 5.60 1.29
N THR A 20 1.57 6.12 1.23
CA THR A 20 1.89 7.34 0.48
C THR A 20 1.65 7.15 -1.02
N ILE A 21 2.18 6.07 -1.62
CA ILE A 21 1.99 5.76 -3.04
C ILE A 21 0.50 5.62 -3.37
N GLN A 22 -0.26 4.95 -2.49
CA GLN A 22 -1.71 4.83 -2.66
C GLN A 22 -2.39 6.21 -2.74
N ARG A 23 -2.07 7.12 -1.80
CA ARG A 23 -2.67 8.47 -1.78
C ARG A 23 -2.32 9.27 -3.03
N GLU A 24 -1.06 9.26 -3.45
CA GLU A 24 -0.64 9.99 -4.66
C GLU A 24 -1.35 9.47 -5.93
N LEU A 25 -1.51 8.15 -6.04
CA LEU A 25 -2.24 7.54 -7.13
C LEU A 25 -3.75 7.79 -7.07
N GLU A 26 -4.34 7.94 -5.88
CA GLU A 26 -5.75 8.33 -5.72
C GLU A 26 -5.97 9.79 -6.16
N ASP A 27 -5.07 10.71 -5.80
CA ASP A 27 -5.17 12.15 -6.14
C ASP A 27 -5.01 12.44 -7.65
N THR A 28 -4.25 11.64 -8.38
CA THR A 28 -3.91 11.91 -9.80
C THR A 28 -5.10 11.71 -10.79
N GLY A 29 -6.28 11.28 -10.33
CA GLY A 29 -7.42 10.96 -11.20
C GLY A 29 -8.27 12.14 -11.71
N GLY A 30 -8.11 13.35 -11.15
CA GLY A 30 -9.07 14.44 -11.33
C GLY A 30 -8.97 15.27 -12.62
N HIS A 31 -7.77 15.41 -13.20
CA HIS A 31 -7.48 16.53 -14.11
C HIS A 31 -7.96 16.35 -15.56
N GLN A 32 -8.26 15.13 -16.00
CA GLN A 32 -8.52 14.89 -17.42
C GLN A 32 -9.87 15.38 -17.92
N LYS A 33 -10.88 15.43 -17.05
CA LYS A 33 -12.20 15.99 -17.42
C LYS A 33 -12.12 17.49 -17.67
N GLU A 34 -11.25 18.19 -16.95
CA GLU A 34 -11.10 19.65 -17.00
C GLU A 34 -10.45 20.12 -18.31
N ILE A 35 -9.54 19.32 -18.89
CA ILE A 35 -8.76 19.73 -20.06
C ILE A 35 -9.53 19.45 -21.36
N LYS A 36 -10.52 18.55 -21.35
CA LYS A 36 -11.23 18.07 -22.55
C LYS A 36 -11.87 19.20 -23.37
N GLU A 37 -12.39 20.23 -22.71
CA GLU A 37 -13.06 21.38 -23.35
C GLU A 37 -12.08 22.32 -24.07
N PHE A 38 -10.79 22.25 -23.75
CA PHE A 38 -9.75 23.14 -24.30
C PHE A 38 -9.00 22.55 -25.50
N LEU A 39 -9.20 21.26 -25.82
CA LEU A 39 -8.34 20.54 -26.79
C LEU A 39 -8.65 20.85 -28.26
N GLY A 40 -9.70 21.65 -28.53
CA GLY A 40 -9.99 22.26 -29.83
C GLY A 40 -10.30 21.27 -30.96
N SER A 41 -9.27 20.56 -31.45
CA SER A 41 -9.36 19.58 -32.55
C SER A 41 -9.87 18.21 -32.10
N GLY A 42 -10.65 17.55 -32.96
CA GLY A 42 -11.21 16.23 -32.69
C GLY A 42 -10.15 15.14 -32.46
N ASP A 43 -9.05 15.17 -33.21
CA ASP A 43 -7.99 14.16 -33.10
C ASP A 43 -7.22 14.26 -31.77
N ILE A 44 -6.89 15.49 -31.35
CA ILE A 44 -6.23 15.72 -30.05
C ILE A 44 -7.19 15.38 -28.91
N ALA A 45 -8.46 15.77 -29.02
CA ALA A 45 -9.47 15.42 -28.02
C ALA A 45 -9.65 13.90 -27.89
N HIS A 46 -9.60 13.17 -29.00
CA HIS A 46 -9.70 11.71 -29.03
C HIS A 46 -8.45 11.06 -28.41
N ALA A 47 -7.25 11.45 -28.83
CA ALA A 47 -6.00 10.93 -28.27
C ALA A 47 -5.89 11.18 -26.74
N MET A 48 -6.31 12.36 -26.27
CA MET A 48 -6.34 12.68 -24.84
C MET A 48 -7.40 11.89 -24.09
N HIS A 49 -8.55 11.62 -24.71
CA HIS A 49 -9.57 10.74 -24.14
C HIS A 49 -9.05 9.31 -23.96
N ASP A 50 -8.40 8.75 -24.98
CA ASP A 50 -7.84 7.40 -24.93
C ASP A 50 -6.73 7.29 -23.89
N PHE A 51 -5.84 8.29 -23.85
CA PHE A 51 -4.83 8.39 -22.79
C PHE A 51 -5.48 8.43 -21.41
N ALA A 52 -6.58 9.18 -21.25
CA ALA A 52 -7.31 9.28 -19.99
C ALA A 52 -7.92 7.98 -19.52
N SER A 53 -8.67 7.33 -20.41
CA SER A 53 -9.28 6.05 -20.11
C SER A 53 -8.22 4.99 -19.80
N ASN A 54 -7.12 4.96 -20.54
CA ASN A 54 -6.05 3.99 -20.31
C ASN A 54 -5.30 4.28 -19.00
N TRP A 55 -4.97 5.54 -18.73
CA TRP A 55 -4.36 5.95 -17.47
C TRP A 55 -5.24 5.57 -16.28
N ASP A 56 -6.53 5.91 -16.32
CA ASP A 56 -7.47 5.59 -15.24
C ASP A 56 -7.55 4.09 -14.97
N TYR A 57 -7.65 3.28 -16.03
CA TYR A 57 -7.66 1.82 -15.92
C TYR A 57 -6.38 1.26 -15.28
N HIS A 58 -5.21 1.69 -15.77
CA HIS A 58 -3.93 1.20 -15.25
C HIS A 58 -3.65 1.70 -13.82
N ARG A 59 -4.07 2.93 -13.49
CA ARG A 59 -3.98 3.52 -12.16
C ARG A 59 -4.81 2.74 -11.15
N HIS A 60 -6.04 2.37 -11.48
CA HIS A 60 -6.87 1.50 -10.62
C HIS A 60 -6.20 0.13 -10.38
N LYS A 61 -5.67 -0.50 -11.43
CA LYS A 61 -4.93 -1.77 -11.27
C LYS A 61 -3.69 -1.64 -10.38
N LEU A 62 -3.00 -0.50 -10.44
CA LEU A 62 -1.83 -0.24 -9.58
C LEU A 62 -2.29 -0.04 -8.13
N LEU A 63 -3.36 0.73 -7.91
CA LEU A 63 -3.97 0.93 -6.59
C LEU A 63 -4.37 -0.39 -5.93
N ASP A 64 -5.02 -1.29 -6.66
CA ASP A 64 -5.42 -2.59 -6.13
C ASP A 64 -4.22 -3.42 -5.65
N LYS A 65 -3.12 -3.39 -6.41
CA LYS A 65 -1.87 -4.09 -6.05
C LYS A 65 -1.19 -3.46 -4.83
N VAL A 66 -1.15 -2.14 -4.77
CA VAL A 66 -0.55 -1.41 -3.63
C VAL A 66 -1.35 -1.69 -2.36
N LYS A 67 -2.69 -1.68 -2.42
CA LYS A 67 -3.58 -2.05 -1.32
C LYS A 67 -3.33 -3.48 -0.84
N ALA A 68 -3.31 -4.44 -1.77
CA ALA A 68 -3.03 -5.83 -1.43
C ALA A 68 -1.66 -6.04 -0.76
N MET A 69 -0.63 -5.31 -1.21
CA MET A 69 0.69 -5.37 -0.60
C MET A 69 0.73 -4.71 0.79
N GLY A 70 0.01 -3.61 0.98
CA GLY A 70 -0.16 -2.96 2.29
C GLY A 70 -0.82 -3.90 3.30
N GLU A 71 -1.93 -4.53 2.93
CA GLU A 71 -2.62 -5.51 3.78
C GLU A 71 -1.72 -6.70 4.16
N MET A 72 -0.89 -7.16 3.21
CA MET A 72 0.06 -8.26 3.46
C MET A 72 1.15 -7.84 4.45
N ALA A 73 1.66 -6.62 4.33
CA ALA A 73 2.64 -6.07 5.27
C ALA A 73 2.05 -5.91 6.68
N GLU A 74 0.82 -5.40 6.79
CA GLU A 74 0.09 -5.26 8.06
C GLU A 74 -0.14 -6.62 8.73
N LYS A 75 -0.69 -7.61 8.00
CA LYS A 75 -0.91 -8.97 8.51
C LYS A 75 0.38 -9.64 8.96
N THR A 76 1.47 -9.42 8.23
CA THR A 76 2.79 -9.95 8.59
C THR A 76 3.28 -9.33 9.90
N MET A 77 3.10 -8.02 10.07
CA MET A 77 3.46 -7.33 11.32
C MET A 77 2.65 -7.84 12.51
N GLU A 78 1.34 -8.02 12.34
CA GLU A 78 0.46 -8.56 13.37
C GLU A 78 0.86 -9.97 13.79
N ALA A 79 1.17 -10.84 12.82
CA ALA A 79 1.59 -12.21 13.09
C ALA A 79 2.89 -12.26 13.91
N PHE A 80 3.88 -11.43 13.59
CA PHE A 80 5.12 -11.37 14.37
C PHE A 80 4.89 -10.84 15.79
N LYS A 81 4.07 -9.79 15.97
CA LYS A 81 3.71 -9.28 17.30
C LYS A 81 3.00 -10.32 18.16
N ASP A 82 2.11 -11.12 17.56
CA ASP A 82 1.40 -12.20 18.26
C ASP A 82 2.37 -13.33 18.68
N VAL A 83 3.32 -13.70 17.82
CA VAL A 83 4.37 -14.67 18.15
C VAL A 83 5.26 -14.17 19.29
N ASP A 84 5.71 -12.91 19.23
CA ASP A 84 6.56 -12.32 20.28
C ASP A 84 5.82 -12.28 21.62
N LYS A 85 4.55 -11.87 21.62
CA LYS A 85 3.71 -11.85 22.83
C LYS A 85 3.53 -13.25 23.42
N LYS A 86 3.25 -14.26 22.59
CA LYS A 86 3.13 -15.66 23.05
C LYS A 86 4.43 -16.17 23.65
N LEU A 87 5.58 -15.75 23.11
CA LEU A 87 6.89 -16.11 23.63
C LEU A 87 7.15 -15.45 24.99
N GLU A 88 6.84 -14.15 25.12
CA GLU A 88 6.92 -13.38 26.36
C GLU A 88 6.06 -14.00 27.47
N ASP A 89 4.77 -14.26 27.18
CA ASP A 89 3.84 -14.90 28.11
C ASP A 89 4.34 -16.28 28.59
N GLY A 90 4.93 -17.06 27.67
CA GLY A 90 5.50 -18.37 27.98
C GLY A 90 6.74 -18.31 28.88
N LEU A 91 7.59 -17.28 28.71
CA LEU A 91 8.76 -17.05 29.54
C LEU A 91 8.38 -16.54 30.94
N ASP A 92 7.44 -15.60 31.03
CA ASP A 92 6.93 -15.07 32.31
C ASP A 92 6.18 -16.15 33.12
N GLY A 93 5.43 -17.01 32.45
CA GLY A 93 4.78 -18.17 33.07
C GLY A 93 5.77 -19.21 33.61
N ALA A 94 6.94 -19.35 32.98
CA ALA A 94 8.02 -20.21 33.45
C ALA A 94 8.80 -19.59 34.63
N GLY A 95 8.93 -18.26 34.66
CA GLY A 95 9.57 -17.52 35.74
C GLY A 95 8.79 -17.53 37.07
N LYS A 96 7.45 -17.57 37.02
CA LYS A 96 6.59 -17.63 38.22
C LYS A 96 6.50 -19.00 38.90
N LYS A 97 7.12 -20.05 38.34
CA LYS A 97 7.14 -21.41 38.89
C LYS A 97 8.41 -21.77 39.67
N LYS A 98 9.25 -20.80 40.02
CA LYS A 98 10.43 -20.99 40.89
C LYS A 98 10.33 -20.17 42.16
#